data_AF-A0A2V9B8M2-F1
#
_entry.id   AF-A0A2V9B8M2-F1
#
_cell.length_a   1.000
_cell.length_b   1.000
_cell.length_c   1.000
_cell.angle_alpha   90.00
_cell.angle_beta   90.00
_cell.angle_gamma   90.00
#
_symmetry.space_group_name_H-M   'P 1'
#
loop_
_entity.id
_entity.type
_entity.pdbx_description
1 polymer ?
#
loop_
_entity_poly.entity_id
_entity_poly.type
_entity_poly.pdbx_seq_one_letter_code
_entity_poly.pdbx_strand_id
1 'polypeptide(L)'
;MSENVHDRALQLVAKGRVEGLEDSERDWLTAHLQDCEFCNEHARRTDRALRLLRTAAIPVPADLASRTQFRVRLRAMEMREREPKRRMLWLACAASWIFGIASAPYVWRVFEWFGQLTGAPKLALEIAFGLWWTIPALFAVIVLLLEGARHSDEPAWVKPER
;
A
#
# COMPACT_ATOMS: atom_id res chain seq x y z
N MET A 1 -36.76 -28.78 -28.01
CA MET A 1 -36.54 -27.69 -27.02
C MET A 1 -35.77 -28.15 -25.77
N SER A 2 -35.33 -29.42 -25.69
CA SER A 2 -34.47 -29.95 -24.63
C SER A 2 -32.97 -29.78 -24.91
N GLU A 3 -32.58 -29.73 -26.19
CA GLU A 3 -31.18 -29.65 -26.64
C GLU A 3 -30.47 -28.39 -26.11
N ASN A 4 -31.07 -27.20 -26.28
CA ASN A 4 -30.54 -25.94 -25.73
C ASN A 4 -30.35 -25.93 -24.21
N VAL A 5 -31.14 -26.72 -23.47
CA VAL A 5 -31.06 -26.79 -22.00
C VAL A 5 -29.86 -27.63 -21.57
N HIS A 6 -29.61 -28.74 -22.26
CA HIS A 6 -28.44 -29.58 -22.02
C HIS A 6 -27.16 -28.87 -22.42
N ASP A 7 -27.14 -28.15 -23.53
CA ASP A 7 -25.98 -27.35 -23.95
C ASP A 7 -25.64 -26.27 -22.93
N ARG A 8 -26.66 -25.59 -22.40
CA ARG A 8 -26.50 -24.62 -21.30
C ARG A 8 -25.93 -25.29 -20.05
N ALA A 9 -26.44 -26.46 -19.66
CA ALA A 9 -25.93 -27.19 -18.49
C ALA A 9 -24.46 -27.59 -18.67
N LEU A 10 -24.07 -28.07 -19.85
CA LEU A 10 -22.69 -28.41 -20.17
C LEU A 10 -21.77 -27.19 -20.11
N GLN A 11 -22.21 -26.04 -20.64
CA GLN A 11 -21.47 -24.78 -20.55
C GLN A 11 -21.29 -24.32 -19.11
N LEU A 12 -22.33 -24.38 -18.27
CA LEU A 12 -22.23 -23.99 -16.86
C LEU A 12 -21.33 -24.96 -16.06
N VAL A 13 -21.35 -26.26 -16.37
CA VAL A 13 -20.41 -27.24 -15.78
C VAL A 13 -18.96 -26.87 -16.11
N ALA A 14 -18.67 -26.42 -17.33
CA ALA A 14 -17.33 -25.98 -17.72
C ALA A 14 -16.94 -24.64 -17.06
N LYS A 15 -17.83 -23.63 -17.15
CA LYS A 15 -17.63 -22.28 -16.59
C LYS A 15 -17.34 -22.32 -15.09
N GLY A 16 -18.11 -23.11 -14.34
CA GLY A 16 -17.95 -23.24 -12.89
C GLY A 16 -16.62 -23.83 -12.41
N ARG A 17 -15.82 -24.41 -13.30
CA ARG A 17 -14.51 -24.97 -12.96
C ARG A 17 -13.34 -24.01 -13.19
N VAL A 18 -13.53 -22.98 -14.01
CA VAL A 18 -12.47 -22.03 -14.40
C VAL A 18 -12.73 -20.64 -13.85
N GLU A 19 -13.95 -20.15 -14.00
CA GLU A 19 -14.31 -18.74 -13.73
C GLU A 19 -15.16 -18.59 -12.46
N GLY A 20 -15.79 -19.68 -12.02
CA GLY A 20 -16.83 -19.65 -10.98
C GLY A 20 -18.21 -19.36 -11.57
N LEU A 21 -19.25 -19.64 -10.79
CA LEU A 21 -20.65 -19.41 -11.18
C LEU A 21 -21.29 -18.39 -10.25
N GLU A 22 -22.15 -17.55 -10.80
CA GLU A 22 -23.07 -16.76 -9.98
C GLU A 22 -24.02 -17.70 -9.20
N ASP A 23 -24.50 -17.27 -8.04
CA ASP A 23 -25.29 -18.13 -7.15
C ASP A 23 -26.58 -18.61 -7.85
N SER A 24 -27.22 -17.76 -8.65
CA SER A 24 -28.41 -18.08 -9.44
C SER A 24 -28.14 -19.15 -10.53
N GLU A 25 -26.99 -19.10 -11.19
CA GLU A 25 -26.56 -20.10 -12.17
C GLU A 25 -26.22 -21.43 -11.50
N ARG A 26 -25.65 -21.36 -10.28
CA ARG A 26 -25.27 -22.52 -9.47
C ARG A 26 -26.49 -23.29 -8.97
N ASP A 27 -27.50 -22.58 -8.49
CA ASP A 27 -28.76 -23.16 -8.01
C ASP A 27 -29.54 -23.80 -9.17
N TRP A 28 -29.62 -23.10 -10.32
CA TRP A 28 -30.24 -23.65 -11.52
C TRP A 28 -29.54 -24.91 -12.01
N LEU A 29 -28.20 -24.90 -12.07
CA LEU A 29 -27.42 -26.05 -12.50
C LEU A 29 -27.61 -27.23 -11.53
N THR A 30 -27.59 -26.97 -10.22
CA THR A 30 -27.78 -28.00 -9.20
C THR A 30 -29.14 -28.67 -9.34
N ALA A 31 -30.21 -27.89 -9.52
CA ALA A 31 -31.54 -28.42 -9.78
C ALA A 31 -31.59 -29.25 -11.06
N HIS A 32 -31.00 -28.75 -12.15
CA HIS A 32 -30.98 -29.46 -13.43
C HIS A 32 -30.22 -30.80 -13.37
N LEU A 33 -29.12 -30.89 -12.60
CA LEU A 33 -28.35 -32.12 -12.43
C LEU A 33 -29.05 -33.16 -11.56
N GLN A 34 -30.01 -32.76 -10.72
CA GLN A 34 -30.85 -33.71 -9.97
C GLN A 34 -31.89 -34.36 -10.89
N ASP A 35 -32.40 -33.61 -11.86
CA ASP A 35 -33.47 -34.07 -12.76
C ASP A 35 -32.94 -34.78 -14.02
N CYS A 36 -31.71 -34.47 -14.47
CA CYS A 36 -31.15 -35.02 -15.71
C CYS A 36 -29.93 -35.93 -15.47
N GLU A 37 -30.11 -37.24 -15.68
CA GLU A 37 -29.05 -38.25 -15.52
C GLU A 37 -27.88 -38.05 -16.49
N PHE A 38 -28.15 -37.66 -17.75
CA PHE A 38 -27.11 -37.42 -18.76
C PHE A 38 -26.13 -36.30 -18.34
N CYS A 39 -26.67 -35.15 -17.97
CA CYS A 39 -25.86 -34.01 -17.54
C CYS A 39 -25.11 -34.31 -16.23
N ASN A 40 -25.74 -35.04 -15.31
CA ASN A 40 -25.13 -35.47 -14.05
C ASN A 40 -23.95 -36.42 -14.27
N GLU A 41 -24.11 -37.42 -15.12
CA GLU A 41 -23.03 -38.36 -15.45
C GLU A 41 -21.86 -37.63 -16.15
N HIS A 42 -22.16 -36.70 -17.05
CA HIS A 42 -21.13 -35.85 -17.67
C HIS A 42 -20.35 -35.04 -16.63
N ALA A 43 -21.05 -34.35 -15.72
CA ALA A 43 -20.43 -33.59 -14.64
C ALA A 43 -19.54 -34.47 -13.74
N ARG A 44 -20.00 -35.69 -13.41
CA ARG A 44 -19.24 -36.66 -12.59
C ARG A 44 -17.98 -37.17 -13.31
N ARG A 45 -18.06 -37.47 -14.61
CA ARG A 45 -16.89 -37.90 -15.40
C ARG A 45 -15.82 -36.82 -15.46
N THR A 46 -16.22 -35.58 -15.75
CA THR A 46 -15.31 -34.44 -15.80
C THR A 46 -14.64 -34.20 -14.45
N ASP A 47 -15.40 -34.28 -13.35
CA ASP A 47 -14.87 -34.14 -11.98
C ASP A 47 -13.88 -35.27 -11.61
N ARG A 48 -14.15 -36.51 -12.05
CA ARG A 48 -13.22 -37.63 -11.88
C ARG A 48 -11.94 -37.43 -12.69
N ALA A 49 -12.03 -36.99 -13.95
CA ALA A 49 -10.86 -36.71 -14.79
C ALA A 49 -9.98 -35.60 -14.18
N LEU A 50 -10.59 -34.50 -13.71
CA LEU A 50 -9.87 -33.41 -13.04
C LEU A 50 -9.19 -33.85 -11.74
N ARG A 51 -9.83 -34.72 -10.95
CA ARG A 51 -9.20 -35.30 -9.76
C ARG A 51 -7.97 -36.12 -10.11
N LEU A 52 -8.04 -36.96 -11.14
CA LEU A 52 -6.89 -37.76 -11.60
C LEU A 52 -5.74 -36.87 -12.08
N LEU A 53 -6.04 -35.78 -12.77
CA LEU A 53 -5.03 -34.79 -13.17
C LEU A 53 -4.42 -34.06 -11.97
N ARG A 54 -5.22 -33.72 -10.95
CA ARG A 54 -4.71 -33.11 -9.71
C ARG A 54 -3.84 -34.06 -8.88
N THR A 55 -4.08 -35.37 -8.94
CA THR A 55 -3.20 -36.35 -8.26
C THR A 55 -1.83 -36.50 -8.92
N ALA A 56 -1.70 -36.08 -10.18
CA ALA A 56 -0.40 -35.96 -10.87
C ALA A 56 0.32 -34.65 -10.55
N ALA A 57 -0.07 -33.93 -9.49
CA ALA A 57 0.52 -32.66 -9.10
C ALA A 57 2.04 -32.77 -8.99
N ILE A 58 2.70 -31.82 -9.65
CA ILE A 58 4.16 -31.69 -9.73
C ILE A 58 4.70 -31.61 -8.29
N PRO A 59 5.67 -32.45 -7.90
CA PRO A 59 6.25 -32.40 -6.58
C PRO A 59 6.90 -31.03 -6.38
N VAL A 60 6.33 -30.22 -5.49
CA VAL A 60 6.93 -28.97 -5.06
C VAL A 60 8.09 -29.33 -4.12
N PRO A 61 9.30 -28.76 -4.31
CA PRO A 61 10.42 -29.05 -3.43
C PRO A 61 10.06 -28.64 -1.99
N ALA A 62 10.26 -29.56 -1.03
CA ALA A 62 9.93 -29.34 0.38
C ALA A 62 10.62 -28.11 0.99
N ASP A 63 11.73 -27.66 0.39
CA ASP A 63 12.52 -26.50 0.80
C ASP A 63 12.02 -25.16 0.20
N LEU A 64 10.95 -25.16 -0.59
CA LEU A 64 10.42 -23.91 -1.16
C LEU A 64 9.86 -22.99 -0.06
N ALA A 65 9.12 -23.57 0.89
CA ALA A 65 8.49 -22.82 1.98
C ALA A 65 9.52 -22.22 2.95
N SER A 66 10.57 -22.97 3.29
CA SER A 66 11.68 -22.49 4.11
C SER A 66 12.44 -21.35 3.42
N ARG A 67 12.74 -21.48 2.12
CA ARG A 67 13.42 -20.43 1.35
C ARG A 67 12.60 -19.14 1.25
N THR A 68 11.29 -19.24 1.05
CA THR A 68 10.42 -18.06 0.99
C THR A 68 10.30 -17.41 2.36
N GLN A 69 10.08 -18.19 3.42
CA GLN A 69 10.04 -17.68 4.79
C GLN A 69 11.35 -16.99 5.19
N PHE A 70 12.49 -17.57 4.81
CA PHE A 70 13.80 -16.96 5.08
C PHE A 70 13.95 -15.60 4.39
N ARG A 71 13.62 -15.50 3.10
CA ARG A 71 13.67 -14.23 2.36
C ARG A 71 12.73 -13.17 2.94
N VAL A 72 11.52 -13.58 3.33
CA VAL A 72 10.55 -12.68 3.96
C VAL A 72 11.08 -12.16 5.30
N ARG A 73 11.64 -13.03 6.15
CA ARG A 73 12.22 -12.62 7.44
C ARG A 73 13.41 -11.70 7.26
N LEU A 74 14.29 -11.99 6.29
CA LEU A 74 15.43 -11.13 5.97
C LEU A 74 14.96 -9.73 5.57
N ARG A 75 13.94 -9.66 4.69
CA ARG A 75 13.38 -8.39 4.25
C ARG A 75 12.67 -7.62 5.37
N ALA A 76 11.97 -8.34 6.25
CA ALA A 76 11.34 -7.73 7.42
C ALA A 76 12.38 -7.12 8.38
N MET A 77 13.54 -7.78 8.57
CA MET A 77 14.63 -7.24 9.37
C MET A 77 15.25 -5.98 8.73
N GLU A 78 15.51 -5.99 7.43
CA GLU A 78 16.01 -4.81 6.71
C GLU A 78 15.06 -3.61 6.82
N MET A 79 13.74 -3.83 6.71
CA MET A 79 12.75 -2.77 6.87
C MET A 79 12.74 -2.22 8.30
N ARG A 80 12.83 -3.11 9.30
CA ARG A 80 12.85 -2.73 10.71
C ARG A 80 14.08 -1.92 11.09
N GLU A 81 15.22 -2.10 10.42
CA GLU A 81 16.44 -1.34 10.67
C GLU A 81 16.41 0.06 10.02
N ARG A 82 15.63 0.26 8.95
CA ARG A 82 15.44 1.58 8.30
C ARG A 82 14.43 2.48 9.01
N GLU A 83 13.41 1.91 9.66
CA GLU A 83 12.40 2.68 10.40
C GLU A 83 12.93 3.57 11.55
N PRO A 84 13.84 3.13 12.44
CA PRO A 84 14.29 3.94 13.57
C PRO A 84 15.02 5.21 13.13
N LYS A 85 15.79 5.13 12.03
CA LYS A 85 16.47 6.30 11.47
C LYS A 85 15.48 7.37 10.99
N ARG A 86 14.39 6.95 10.34
CA ARG A 86 13.33 7.87 9.87
C ARG A 86 12.59 8.53 11.03
N ARG A 87 12.31 7.79 12.11
CA ARG A 87 11.67 8.34 13.32
C ARG A 87 12.56 9.36 14.03
N MET A 88 13.86 9.08 14.13
CA MET A 88 14.81 10.01 14.76
C MET A 88 14.98 11.30 13.95
N LEU A 89 15.02 11.21 12.62
CA LEU A 89 14.97 12.37 11.71
C LEU A 89 13.68 13.18 11.92
N TRP A 90 12.53 12.52 12.01
CA TRP A 90 11.25 13.18 12.26
C TRP A 90 11.19 13.87 13.63
N LEU A 91 11.70 13.22 14.68
CA LEU A 91 11.77 13.79 16.03
C LEU A 91 12.72 14.99 16.08
N ALA A 92 13.88 14.92 15.42
CA ALA A 92 14.81 16.04 15.32
C ALA A 92 14.19 17.22 14.55
N CYS A 93 13.46 16.94 13.47
CA CYS A 93 12.73 17.94 12.70
C CYS A 93 11.63 18.60 13.55
N ALA A 94 10.79 17.80 14.22
CA ALA A 94 9.75 18.32 15.10
C ALA A 94 10.32 19.14 16.27
N ALA A 95 11.42 18.67 16.89
CA ALA A 95 12.09 19.39 17.95
C ALA A 95 12.65 20.74 17.46
N SER A 96 13.27 20.77 16.29
CA SER A 96 13.75 22.03 15.67
C SER A 96 12.59 23.00 15.40
N TRP A 97 11.45 22.49 14.94
CA TRP A 97 10.27 23.31 14.66
C TRP A 97 9.62 23.87 15.93
N ILE A 98 9.45 23.03 16.97
CA ILE A 98 8.92 23.45 18.28
C ILE A 98 9.84 24.49 18.91
N PHE A 99 11.16 24.29 18.83
CA PHE A 99 12.12 25.24 19.38
C PHE A 99 12.09 26.57 18.61
N GLY A 100 11.93 26.50 17.28
CA GLY A 100 11.66 27.67 16.45
C GLY A 100 10.43 28.44 16.93
N ILE A 101 9.28 27.78 17.06
CA ILE A 101 8.02 28.39 17.50
C ILE A 101 8.11 28.92 18.94
N ALA A 102 8.71 28.17 19.86
CA ALA A 102 8.87 28.57 21.25
C ALA A 102 9.80 29.78 21.40
N SER A 103 10.72 30.02 20.46
CA SER A 103 11.60 31.18 20.48
C SER A 103 10.92 32.50 20.05
N ALA A 104 9.74 32.45 19.40
CA ALA A 104 9.00 33.64 18.94
C ALA A 104 8.80 34.72 20.01
N PRO A 105 8.25 34.41 21.20
CA PRO A 105 8.04 35.42 22.24
C PRO A 105 9.35 35.98 22.81
N TYR A 106 10.44 35.20 22.82
CA TYR A 106 11.75 35.66 23.26
C TYR A 106 12.36 36.64 22.27
N VAL A 107 12.27 36.34 20.97
CA VAL A 107 12.76 37.22 19.90
C VAL A 107 11.97 38.52 19.85
N TRP A 108 10.65 38.46 20.04
CA TRP A 108 9.79 39.66 20.14
C TRP A 108 10.24 40.58 21.28
N ARG A 109 10.58 40.00 22.44
CA ARG A 109 11.03 40.77 23.61
C ARG A 109 12.39 41.46 23.40
N VAL A 110 13.29 40.83 22.65
CA VAL A 110 14.57 41.44 22.25
C VAL A 110 14.36 42.57 21.24
N PHE A 111 13.41 42.40 20.30
CA PHE A 111 13.09 43.42 19.30
C PHE A 111 12.36 44.62 19.90
N GLU A 112 11.46 44.45 20.86
CA GLU A 112 10.86 45.57 21.62
C GLU A 112 11.93 46.35 22.38
N TRP A 113 12.88 45.66 23.00
CA TRP A 113 14.01 46.29 23.69
C TRP A 113 14.90 47.10 22.73
N PHE A 114 15.19 46.55 21.54
CA PHE A 114 15.93 47.25 20.49
C PHE A 114 15.15 48.45 19.92
N GLY A 115 13.84 48.31 19.76
CA GLY A 115 12.93 49.37 19.32
C GLY A 115 12.86 50.53 20.31
N GLN A 116 12.88 50.24 21.61
CA GLN A 116 12.99 51.26 22.66
C GLN A 116 14.33 52.01 22.61
N LEU A 117 15.43 51.32 22.29
CA LEU A 117 16.76 51.92 22.16
C LEU A 117 16.93 52.79 20.90
N THR A 118 16.25 52.45 19.80
CA THR A 118 16.42 53.10 18.49
C THR A 118 15.27 54.02 18.08
N GLY A 119 14.17 54.06 18.85
CA GLY A 119 13.00 54.90 18.54
C GLY A 119 12.23 54.44 17.29
N ALA A 120 12.46 53.21 16.83
CA ALA A 120 11.88 52.70 15.60
C ALA A 120 10.36 52.43 15.75
N PRO A 121 9.55 52.76 14.72
CA PRO A 121 8.11 52.56 14.76
C PRO A 121 7.74 51.08 14.84
N LYS A 122 6.75 50.76 15.70
CA LYS A 122 6.29 49.40 16.03
C LYS A 122 5.92 48.54 14.81
N LEU A 123 5.42 49.18 13.75
CA LEU A 123 5.09 48.54 12.46
C LEU A 123 6.31 47.97 11.72
N ALA A 124 7.46 48.64 11.76
CA ALA A 124 8.68 48.15 11.11
C ALA A 124 9.20 46.88 11.80
N LEU A 125 9.03 46.81 13.12
CA LEU A 125 9.38 45.65 13.95
C LEU A 125 8.45 44.46 13.68
N GLU A 126 7.15 44.72 13.54
CA GLU A 126 6.14 43.71 13.17
C GLU A 126 6.41 43.10 11.79
N ILE A 127 6.73 43.94 10.80
CA ILE A 127 7.03 43.50 9.43
C ILE A 127 8.37 42.73 9.39
N ALA A 128 9.40 43.22 10.08
CA ALA A 128 10.70 42.53 10.16
C ALA A 128 10.58 41.16 10.84
N PHE A 129 9.77 41.07 11.90
CA PHE A 129 9.49 39.81 12.59
C PHE A 129 8.73 38.83 11.68
N GLY A 130 7.67 39.29 11.03
CA GLY A 130 6.92 38.50 10.07
C GLY A 130 7.80 37.97 8.92
N LEU A 131 8.66 38.83 8.36
CA LEU A 131 9.56 38.46 7.27
C LEU A 131 10.63 37.46 7.72
N TRP A 132 11.25 37.66 8.89
CA TRP A 132 12.21 36.72 9.46
C TRP A 132 11.59 35.34 9.73
N TRP A 133 10.31 35.31 10.14
CA TRP A 133 9.57 34.08 10.44
C TRP A 133 9.28 33.21 9.21
N THR A 134 9.39 33.76 8.00
CA THR A 134 9.19 32.98 6.76
C THR A 134 10.40 32.13 6.39
N ILE A 135 11.60 32.47 6.88
CA ILE A 135 12.86 31.80 6.52
C ILE A 135 12.87 30.31 6.92
N PRO A 136 12.44 29.91 8.14
CA PRO A 136 12.37 28.50 8.53
C PRO A 136 11.34 27.69 7.71
N ALA A 137 10.22 28.31 7.33
CA ALA A 137 9.22 27.65 6.49
C ALA A 137 9.77 27.38 5.08
N LEU A 138 10.48 28.35 4.51
CA LEU A 138 11.21 28.20 3.24
C LEU A 138 12.27 27.08 3.33
N PHE A 139 13.01 27.02 4.44
CA PHE A 139 14.00 25.97 4.66
C PHE A 139 13.37 24.57 4.74
N ALA A 140 12.24 24.43 5.44
CA ALA A 140 11.51 23.17 5.51
C ALA A 140 11.01 22.70 4.13
N VAL A 141 10.48 23.62 3.31
CA VAL A 141 10.06 23.32 1.93
C VAL A 141 11.25 22.85 1.07
N ILE A 142 12.41 23.51 1.18
CA ILE A 142 13.62 23.12 0.45
C ILE A 142 14.10 21.72 0.86
N VAL A 143 14.11 21.40 2.16
CA VAL A 143 14.50 20.07 2.64
C VAL A 143 13.53 18.99 2.15
N LEU A 144 12.22 19.25 2.21
CA LEU A 144 11.19 18.34 1.69
C LEU A 144 11.32 18.13 0.19
N LEU A 145 11.66 19.16 -0.58
CA LEU A 145 11.90 19.05 -2.02
C LEU A 145 13.17 18.24 -2.32
N LEU A 146 14.25 18.44 -1.55
CA LEU A 146 15.50 17.67 -1.69
C LEU A 146 15.28 16.19 -1.32
N GLU A 147 14.52 15.91 -0.27
CA GLU A 147 14.21 14.53 0.14
C GLU A 147 13.24 13.86 -0.84
N GLY A 148 12.26 14.60 -1.35
CA GLY A 148 11.38 14.15 -2.43
C GLY A 148 12.15 13.82 -3.71
N ALA A 149 13.10 14.68 -4.11
CA ALA A 149 13.97 14.44 -5.26
C ALA A 149 14.85 13.19 -5.06
N ARG A 150 15.37 12.98 -3.84
CA ARG A 150 16.18 11.80 -3.51
C ARG A 150 15.37 10.50 -3.48
N HIS A 151 14.07 10.57 -3.23
CA HIS A 151 13.17 9.41 -3.29
C HIS A 151 12.69 9.12 -4.72
N SER A 152 12.60 10.12 -5.60
CA SER A 152 12.37 9.89 -7.04
C SER A 152 13.57 9.27 -7.76
N ASP A 153 14.78 9.40 -7.21
CA ASP A 153 16.00 8.75 -7.68
C ASP A 153 16.18 7.30 -7.18
N GLU A 154 15.26 6.76 -6.34
CA GLU A 154 15.22 5.31 -6.14
C GLU A 154 14.67 4.66 -7.42
N PRO A 155 15.51 3.92 -8.17
CA PRO A 155 15.15 3.53 -9.52
C PRO A 155 13.95 2.58 -9.52
N ALA A 156 13.03 2.84 -10.44
CA ALA A 156 11.71 2.22 -10.55
C ALA A 156 11.70 0.68 -10.59
N TRP A 157 12.84 0.02 -10.77
CA TRP A 157 12.99 -1.44 -10.74
C TRP A 157 13.02 -2.04 -9.32
N VAL A 158 13.03 -1.24 -8.25
CA VAL A 158 12.92 -1.74 -6.85
C VAL A 158 11.45 -1.96 -6.41
N LYS A 159 10.46 -1.64 -7.26
CA LYS A 159 9.08 -2.07 -7.02
C LYS A 159 8.90 -3.52 -7.50
N PRO A 160 8.79 -4.54 -6.61
CA PRO A 160 8.14 -5.77 -7.01
C PRO A 160 6.70 -5.42 -7.37
N GLU A 161 6.30 -5.82 -8.58
CA GLU A 161 4.93 -5.67 -9.07
C GLU A 161 3.94 -6.13 -8.01
N ARG A 162 2.96 -5.26 -7.78
CA ARG A 162 1.86 -5.46 -6.86
C ARG A 162 0.76 -6.20 -7.58
#